data_AF-A0A5B1QD65-F1
#
_entry.id   AF-A0A5B1QD65-F1
#
_cell.length_a   1.000
_cell.length_b   1.000
_cell.length_c   1.000
_cell.angle_alpha   90.00
_cell.angle_beta   90.00
_cell.angle_gamma   90.00
#
_symmetry.space_group_name_H-M   'P 1'
#
loop_
_entity.id
_entity.type
_entity.pdbx_description
1 polymer ?
#
loop_
_entity_poly.entity_id
_entity_poly.type
_entity_poly.pdbx_seq_one_letter_code
_entity_poly.pdbx_strand_id
1 'polypeptide(L)'
;MMFGGIVPGAAMRADPELARLLDQELVTQWVWFGDKHCALCFPIAKGEDCALYLYTPDTGSSDDWGELVSAGDLASHATGAEQRLQKLARLAHHTTRQQLREWPDLDDWVHESGRLVVIGEAAHPFPPGSIQGASMSLEDASVLGKLFSHLISHDQIESFLVAFQELRQERAKKNRIMDMANIFFMTASGEEAALRDAAMAAMHEAGKDVLGGEDGNKQQWDENRDTFDYDAEDEADNWWVQWGLLRERAKASNALANAAPIPGVLAFPIIESQ
;
A
#
# COMPACT_ATOMS: atom_id res chain seq x y z
N MET A 1 12.43 1.40 -13.52
CA MET A 1 11.24 2.20 -13.89
C MET A 1 10.07 1.27 -14.24
N MET A 2 8.85 1.79 -14.26
CA MET A 2 7.63 1.08 -14.62
C MET A 2 6.96 1.76 -15.81
N PHE A 3 6.56 0.96 -16.80
CA PHE A 3 5.69 1.37 -17.89
C PHE A 3 4.28 0.87 -17.62
N GLY A 4 3.30 1.73 -17.81
CA GLY A 4 1.87 1.39 -17.79
C GLY A 4 1.27 1.51 -19.17
N GLY A 5 0.25 0.72 -19.47
CA GLY A 5 -0.51 0.85 -20.71
C GLY A 5 -1.82 0.06 -20.67
N ILE A 6 -2.71 0.37 -21.60
CA ILE A 6 -3.97 -0.36 -21.79
C ILE A 6 -3.85 -1.18 -23.07
N VAL A 7 -4.19 -2.46 -23.01
CA VAL A 7 -4.25 -3.34 -24.18
C VAL A 7 -5.73 -3.58 -24.52
N PRO A 8 -6.20 -3.19 -25.72
CA PRO A 8 -7.59 -3.39 -26.11
C PRO A 8 -7.93 -4.88 -26.14
N GLY A 9 -8.97 -5.31 -25.42
CA GLY A 9 -9.30 -6.73 -25.39
C GLY A 9 -9.83 -7.22 -26.74
N ALA A 10 -10.42 -6.35 -27.56
CA ALA A 10 -10.75 -6.68 -28.95
C ALA A 10 -9.51 -7.05 -29.79
N ALA A 11 -8.38 -6.36 -29.58
CA ALA A 11 -7.13 -6.68 -30.26
C ALA A 11 -6.51 -7.97 -29.71
N MET A 12 -6.60 -8.21 -28.40
CA MET A 12 -6.18 -9.48 -27.80
C MET A 12 -6.99 -10.67 -28.34
N ARG A 13 -8.33 -10.54 -28.45
CA ARG A 13 -9.19 -11.61 -28.99
C ARG A 13 -8.91 -11.93 -30.46
N ALA A 14 -8.36 -10.99 -31.22
CA ALA A 14 -7.96 -11.21 -32.61
C ALA A 14 -6.66 -12.05 -32.74
N ASP A 15 -5.86 -12.16 -31.67
CA ASP A 15 -4.67 -13.01 -31.63
C ASP A 15 -4.96 -14.30 -30.82
N PRO A 16 -4.85 -15.50 -31.43
CA PRO A 16 -5.18 -16.75 -30.75
C PRO A 16 -4.39 -17.04 -29.47
N GLU A 17 -3.17 -16.53 -29.34
CA GLU A 17 -2.34 -16.73 -28.14
C GLU A 17 -2.74 -15.77 -27.01
N LEU A 18 -3.18 -14.56 -27.35
CA LEU A 18 -3.62 -13.56 -26.38
C LEU A 18 -5.09 -13.75 -25.96
N ALA A 19 -5.94 -14.26 -26.85
CA ALA A 19 -7.34 -14.57 -26.54
C ALA A 19 -7.45 -15.49 -25.31
N ARG A 20 -6.56 -16.47 -25.20
CA ARG A 20 -6.49 -17.39 -24.05
C ARG A 20 -6.24 -16.68 -22.71
N LEU A 21 -5.60 -15.52 -22.72
CA LEU A 21 -5.36 -14.75 -21.48
C LEU A 21 -6.65 -14.11 -20.94
N LEU A 22 -7.64 -13.90 -21.80
CA LEU A 22 -8.97 -13.37 -21.45
C LEU A 22 -9.97 -14.48 -21.16
N ASP A 23 -9.82 -15.64 -21.81
CA ASP A 23 -10.73 -16.78 -21.69
C ASP A 23 -10.42 -17.61 -20.43
N GLN A 24 -10.54 -16.98 -19.27
CA GLN A 24 -10.35 -17.61 -17.96
C GLN A 24 -11.68 -17.67 -17.20
N GLU A 25 -11.91 -18.74 -16.44
CA GLU A 25 -13.12 -18.89 -15.61
C GLU A 25 -13.16 -17.86 -14.48
N LEU A 26 -11.99 -17.54 -13.94
CA LEU A 26 -11.80 -16.56 -12.88
C LEU A 26 -11.15 -15.29 -13.42
N VAL A 27 -11.28 -14.20 -12.66
CA VAL A 27 -10.50 -13.00 -12.90
C VAL A 27 -9.03 -13.32 -12.63
N THR A 28 -8.24 -13.35 -13.69
CA THR A 28 -6.84 -13.80 -13.64
C THR A 28 -5.89 -12.65 -13.89
N GLN A 29 -4.89 -12.52 -13.02
CA GLN A 29 -3.70 -11.70 -13.25
C GLN A 29 -2.58 -12.60 -13.78
N TRP A 30 -1.99 -12.18 -14.90
CA TRP A 30 -0.82 -12.83 -15.49
C TRP A 30 0.44 -12.10 -15.06
N VAL A 31 1.45 -12.84 -14.61
CA VAL A 31 2.74 -12.29 -14.18
C VAL A 31 3.86 -12.97 -14.96
N TRP A 32 4.77 -12.17 -15.51
CA TRP A 32 6.00 -12.63 -16.15
C TRP A 32 7.19 -12.20 -15.30
N PHE A 33 8.05 -13.16 -15.00
CA PHE A 33 9.29 -12.98 -14.26
C PHE A 33 10.47 -13.07 -15.23
N GLY A 34 11.41 -12.15 -15.15
CA GLY A 34 12.59 -12.11 -16.03
C GLY A 34 13.80 -11.48 -15.37
N ASP A 35 14.96 -11.56 -16.04
CA ASP A 35 16.20 -10.95 -15.56
C ASP A 35 16.05 -9.42 -15.53
N LYS A 36 16.00 -8.84 -14.33
CA LYS A 36 15.79 -7.40 -14.09
C LYS A 36 14.47 -6.84 -14.64
N HIS A 37 13.55 -7.70 -15.07
CA HIS A 37 12.28 -7.32 -15.68
C HIS A 37 11.15 -8.11 -15.06
N CYS A 38 9.99 -7.49 -14.92
CA CYS A 38 8.76 -8.22 -14.68
C CYS A 38 7.60 -7.51 -15.35
N ALA A 39 6.54 -8.25 -15.65
CA ALA A 39 5.32 -7.68 -16.20
C ALA A 39 4.09 -8.24 -15.53
N LEU A 40 3.05 -7.42 -15.43
CA LEU A 40 1.74 -7.81 -14.94
C LEU A 40 0.70 -7.44 -15.98
N CYS A 41 -0.25 -8.34 -16.25
CA CYS A 41 -1.37 -8.09 -17.13
C CYS A 41 -2.65 -8.57 -16.47
N PHE A 42 -3.65 -7.71 -16.33
CA PHE A 42 -4.92 -8.06 -15.69
C PHE A 42 -6.10 -7.34 -16.35
N PRO A 43 -7.29 -7.97 -16.36
CA PRO A 43 -8.47 -7.39 -16.97
C PRO A 43 -8.93 -6.14 -16.22
N ILE A 44 -9.35 -5.14 -16.98
CA ILE A 44 -9.98 -3.90 -16.51
C ILE A 44 -11.28 -3.69 -17.31
N ALA A 45 -12.03 -2.63 -16.99
CA ALA A 45 -13.27 -2.28 -17.70
C ALA A 45 -14.23 -3.49 -17.83
N LYS A 46 -14.43 -4.24 -16.72
CA LYS A 46 -15.27 -5.46 -16.68
C LYS A 46 -14.83 -6.58 -17.64
N GLY A 47 -13.53 -6.66 -17.95
CA GLY A 47 -12.96 -7.67 -18.84
C GLY A 47 -12.99 -7.29 -20.32
N GLU A 48 -13.32 -6.04 -20.63
CA GLU A 48 -13.29 -5.55 -22.02
C GLU A 48 -11.86 -5.29 -22.50
N ASP A 49 -10.97 -4.85 -21.62
CA ASP A 49 -9.57 -4.50 -21.87
C ASP A 49 -8.64 -5.06 -20.78
N CYS A 50 -7.33 -4.96 -20.97
CA CYS A 50 -6.33 -5.27 -19.95
C CYS A 50 -5.43 -4.08 -19.63
N ALA A 51 -5.06 -3.92 -18.36
CA ALA A 51 -3.92 -3.11 -17.97
C ALA A 51 -2.64 -3.95 -18.12
N LEU A 52 -1.57 -3.34 -18.62
CA LEU A 52 -0.24 -3.91 -18.72
C LEU A 52 0.74 -3.04 -17.95
N TYR A 53 1.41 -3.62 -16.96
CA TYR A 53 2.54 -3.02 -16.27
C TYR A 53 3.82 -3.76 -16.66
N LEU A 54 4.90 -3.02 -16.94
CA LEU A 54 6.21 -3.57 -17.26
C LEU A 54 7.28 -2.83 -16.46
N TYR A 55 7.93 -3.54 -15.55
CA TYR A 55 9.10 -3.06 -14.84
C TYR A 55 10.37 -3.44 -15.60
N THR A 56 11.30 -2.50 -15.68
CA THR A 56 12.55 -2.61 -16.43
C THR A 56 13.62 -1.74 -15.76
N PRO A 57 14.93 -2.01 -15.95
CA PRO A 57 15.99 -1.15 -15.44
C PRO A 57 15.77 0.30 -15.88
N ASP A 58 16.11 1.22 -15.00
CA ASP A 58 16.05 2.64 -15.31
C ASP A 58 17.12 3.02 -16.34
N THR A 59 16.73 3.79 -17.36
CA THR A 59 17.62 4.29 -18.41
C THR A 59 17.86 5.80 -18.30
N GLY A 60 17.45 6.43 -17.18
CA GLY A 60 17.67 7.85 -16.91
C GLY A 60 16.61 8.78 -17.50
N SER A 61 15.33 8.42 -17.38
CA SER A 61 14.21 9.25 -17.86
C SER A 61 13.99 10.53 -17.04
N SER A 62 13.19 11.45 -17.59
CA SER A 62 12.82 12.74 -17.00
C SER A 62 12.19 12.62 -15.60
N ASP A 63 12.28 13.68 -14.80
CA ASP A 63 11.61 13.81 -13.49
C ASP A 63 10.07 13.94 -13.60
N ASP A 64 9.51 13.82 -14.81
CA ASP A 64 8.09 14.04 -15.04
C ASP A 64 7.23 12.85 -14.59
N TRP A 65 6.20 13.16 -13.81
CA TRP A 65 5.23 12.19 -13.34
C TRP A 65 4.37 11.69 -14.50
N GLY A 66 4.50 10.40 -14.84
CA GLY A 66 3.62 9.74 -15.80
C GLY A 66 3.79 10.23 -17.24
N GLU A 67 5.04 10.43 -17.67
CA GLU A 67 5.39 10.82 -19.04
C GLU A 67 4.69 9.91 -20.04
N LEU A 68 3.92 10.52 -20.96
CA LEU A 68 3.30 9.79 -22.07
C LEU A 68 4.40 9.36 -23.03
N VAL A 69 4.52 8.06 -23.22
CA VAL A 69 5.49 7.45 -24.13
C VAL A 69 4.77 6.74 -25.27
N SER A 70 5.50 6.40 -26.33
CA SER A 70 4.92 5.64 -27.43
C SER A 70 4.82 4.15 -27.08
N ALA A 71 3.85 3.45 -27.68
CA ALA A 71 3.77 1.98 -27.58
C ALA A 71 5.05 1.30 -28.10
N GLY A 72 5.74 1.91 -29.07
CA GLY A 72 7.02 1.43 -29.57
C GLY A 72 8.14 1.49 -28.53
N ASP A 73 8.12 2.51 -27.66
CA ASP A 73 9.07 2.66 -26.55
C ASP A 73 8.86 1.52 -25.54
N LEU A 74 7.62 1.33 -25.06
CA LEU A 74 7.26 0.21 -24.17
C LEU A 74 7.63 -1.15 -24.81
N ALA A 75 7.29 -1.37 -26.08
CA ALA A 75 7.60 -2.60 -26.80
C ALA A 75 9.10 -2.86 -26.95
N SER A 76 9.94 -1.82 -27.02
CA SER A 76 11.39 -1.97 -27.07
C SER A 76 11.94 -2.62 -25.79
N HIS A 77 11.37 -2.30 -24.64
CA HIS A 77 11.71 -2.88 -23.33
C HIS A 77 11.20 -4.32 -23.14
N ALA A 78 10.27 -4.78 -23.96
CA ALA A 78 9.80 -6.18 -23.97
C ALA A 78 10.62 -7.08 -24.91
N THR A 79 11.60 -6.53 -25.64
CA THR A 79 12.38 -7.30 -26.63
C THR A 79 13.10 -8.48 -25.98
N GLY A 80 12.93 -9.67 -26.56
CA GLY A 80 13.55 -10.90 -26.05
C GLY A 80 12.78 -11.58 -24.91
N ALA A 81 11.71 -10.96 -24.40
CA ALA A 81 10.79 -11.60 -23.46
C ALA A 81 9.91 -12.67 -24.14
N GLU A 82 9.05 -13.32 -23.37
CA GLU A 82 8.09 -14.29 -23.89
C GLU A 82 7.16 -13.66 -24.96
N GLN A 83 6.77 -14.46 -25.97
CA GLN A 83 6.11 -13.93 -27.19
C GLN A 83 4.78 -13.22 -26.91
N ARG A 84 3.96 -13.71 -25.97
CA ARG A 84 2.70 -13.05 -25.63
C ARG A 84 2.95 -11.68 -25.00
N LEU A 85 3.93 -11.56 -24.10
CA LEU A 85 4.30 -10.25 -23.53
C LEU A 85 4.76 -9.26 -24.61
N GLN A 86 5.56 -9.70 -25.58
CA GLN A 86 5.97 -8.85 -26.71
C GLN A 86 4.78 -8.37 -27.55
N LYS A 87 3.77 -9.23 -27.78
CA LYS A 87 2.55 -8.86 -28.50
C LYS A 87 1.70 -7.88 -27.71
N LEU A 88 1.49 -8.14 -26.41
CA LEU A 88 0.76 -7.23 -25.51
C LEU A 88 1.38 -5.84 -25.51
N ALA A 89 2.71 -5.76 -25.39
CA ALA A 89 3.45 -4.51 -25.40
C ALA A 89 3.26 -3.69 -26.69
N ARG A 90 3.19 -4.35 -27.86
CA ARG A 90 2.93 -3.70 -29.16
C ARG A 90 1.48 -3.24 -29.32
N LEU A 91 0.54 -3.92 -28.68
CA LEU A 91 -0.89 -3.58 -28.72
C LEU A 91 -1.28 -2.53 -27.67
N ALA A 92 -0.41 -2.24 -26.70
CA ALA A 92 -0.66 -1.26 -25.67
C ALA A 92 -0.84 0.15 -26.26
N HIS A 93 -1.73 0.92 -25.66
CA HIS A 93 -1.96 2.34 -25.92
C HIS A 93 -2.17 3.08 -24.60
N HIS A 94 -2.23 4.41 -24.65
CA HIS A 94 -2.17 5.27 -23.46
C HIS A 94 -1.00 4.90 -22.55
N THR A 95 0.17 4.71 -23.17
CA THR A 95 1.36 4.23 -22.48
C THR A 95 2.03 5.35 -21.69
N THR A 96 2.30 5.08 -20.42
CA THR A 96 2.99 5.99 -19.50
C THR A 96 4.28 5.35 -19.02
N ARG A 97 5.22 6.19 -18.60
CA ARG A 97 6.45 5.78 -17.93
C ARG A 97 6.57 6.52 -16.60
N GLN A 98 6.92 5.78 -15.56
CA GLN A 98 7.14 6.30 -14.21
C GLN A 98 8.43 5.73 -13.64
N GLN A 99 9.24 6.59 -13.04
CA GLN A 99 10.44 6.12 -12.37
C GLN A 99 10.07 5.51 -11.02
N LEU A 100 10.72 4.38 -10.71
CA LEU A 100 10.64 3.78 -9.39
C LEU A 100 11.64 4.52 -8.51
N ARG A 101 11.14 5.34 -7.57
CA ARG A 101 11.97 6.10 -6.63
C ARG A 101 11.67 5.66 -5.21
N GLU A 102 12.72 5.46 -4.44
CA GLU A 102 12.62 5.29 -3.01
C GLU A 102 12.82 6.64 -2.33
N TRP A 103 11.86 7.01 -1.48
CA TRP A 103 11.92 8.22 -0.68
C TRP A 103 12.28 7.85 0.76
N PRO A 104 13.09 8.67 1.46
CA PRO A 104 13.34 8.47 2.88
C PRO A 104 12.03 8.61 3.67
N ASP A 105 11.89 7.84 4.73
CA ASP A 105 10.78 8.02 5.67
C ASP A 105 10.88 9.40 6.32
N LEU A 106 9.73 10.08 6.47
CA LEU A 106 9.64 11.27 7.31
C LEU A 106 9.67 10.84 8.78
N ASP A 107 10.50 11.51 9.58
CA ASP A 107 10.54 11.30 11.03
C ASP A 107 9.22 11.74 11.68
N ASP A 108 8.71 12.90 11.27
CA ASP A 108 7.45 13.48 11.75
C ASP A 108 6.50 13.78 10.59
N TRP A 109 5.26 13.33 10.73
CA TRP A 109 4.16 13.69 9.84
C TRP A 109 3.40 14.91 10.34
N VAL A 110 3.42 15.14 11.66
CA VAL A 110 2.77 16.28 12.30
C VAL A 110 3.75 17.44 12.44
N HIS A 111 3.37 18.61 11.94
CA HIS A 111 4.17 19.83 12.12
C HIS A 111 4.21 20.25 13.60
N GLU A 112 5.34 20.78 14.07
CA GLU A 112 5.60 21.20 15.47
C GLU A 112 4.51 22.10 16.08
N SER A 113 3.77 22.84 15.25
CA SER A 113 2.61 23.63 15.69
C SER A 113 1.43 22.79 16.24
N GLY A 114 1.40 21.48 15.99
CA GLY A 114 0.28 20.59 16.33
C GLY A 114 -1.01 20.86 15.56
N ARG A 115 -0.91 21.43 14.35
CA ARG A 115 -2.07 21.91 13.55
C ARG A 115 -2.00 21.55 12.06
N LEU A 116 -0.95 20.87 11.62
CA LEU A 116 -0.78 20.42 10.24
C LEU A 116 -0.22 19.00 10.26
N VAL A 117 -0.74 18.16 9.37
CA VAL A 117 -0.29 16.78 9.18
C VAL A 117 -0.19 16.47 7.69
N VAL A 118 0.81 15.70 7.29
CA VAL A 118 0.92 15.14 5.92
C VAL A 118 0.32 13.73 5.89
N ILE A 119 -0.35 13.39 4.79
CA ILE A 119 -1.01 12.09 4.59
C ILE A 119 -0.84 11.59 3.14
N GLY A 120 -1.18 10.33 2.90
CA GLY A 120 -1.10 9.72 1.56
C GLY A 120 0.31 9.79 0.98
N GLU A 121 0.42 9.97 -0.34
CA GLU A 121 1.73 10.02 -1.04
C GLU A 121 2.65 11.15 -0.57
N ALA A 122 2.14 12.20 0.06
CA ALA A 122 2.96 13.26 0.64
C ALA A 122 3.72 12.80 1.91
N ALA A 123 3.19 11.79 2.62
CA ALA A 123 3.78 11.22 3.82
C ALA A 123 4.47 9.88 3.55
N HIS A 124 3.88 9.05 2.70
CA HIS A 124 4.33 7.67 2.42
C HIS A 124 4.11 7.31 0.95
N PRO A 125 4.94 7.82 0.01
CA PRO A 125 4.81 7.48 -1.40
C PRO A 125 5.10 5.99 -1.64
N PHE A 126 4.15 5.29 -2.27
CA PHE A 126 4.30 3.89 -2.67
C PHE A 126 4.92 3.77 -4.06
N PRO A 127 5.56 2.62 -4.38
CA PRO A 127 6.06 2.39 -5.72
C PRO A 127 4.93 2.39 -6.77
N PRO A 128 5.16 2.92 -7.99
CA PRO A 128 4.21 2.86 -9.09
C PRO A 128 3.66 1.44 -9.29
N GLY A 129 2.34 1.30 -9.47
CA GLY A 129 1.69 0.00 -9.68
C GLY A 129 1.38 -0.77 -8.40
N SER A 130 1.75 -0.23 -7.23
CA SER A 130 1.26 -0.69 -5.92
C SER A 130 -0.27 -0.60 -5.84
N ILE A 131 -0.88 -1.63 -5.24
CA ILE A 131 -2.30 -1.63 -4.86
C ILE A 131 -2.50 -0.97 -3.50
N GLN A 132 -1.47 -1.00 -2.65
CA GLN A 132 -1.53 -0.48 -1.28
C GLN A 132 -1.50 1.04 -1.21
N GLY A 133 -0.84 1.75 -2.14
CA GLY A 133 -0.74 3.22 -2.05
C GLY A 133 -2.08 3.96 -1.92
N ALA A 134 -3.07 3.60 -2.77
CA ALA A 134 -4.41 4.17 -2.68
C ALA A 134 -5.15 3.71 -1.41
N SER A 135 -5.01 2.44 -1.05
CA SER A 135 -5.63 1.85 0.15
C SER A 135 -5.11 2.52 1.43
N MET A 136 -3.79 2.74 1.54
CA MET A 136 -3.16 3.43 2.67
C MET A 136 -3.63 4.88 2.80
N SER A 137 -3.83 5.57 1.67
CA SER A 137 -4.38 6.93 1.67
C SER A 137 -5.84 6.97 2.15
N LEU A 138 -6.63 5.94 1.82
CA LEU A 138 -8.00 5.80 2.34
C LEU A 138 -8.01 5.47 3.82
N GLU A 139 -7.17 4.54 4.27
CA GLU A 139 -7.01 4.23 5.69
C GLU A 139 -6.59 5.46 6.50
N ASP A 140 -5.71 6.32 5.97
CA ASP A 140 -5.36 7.59 6.62
C ASP A 140 -6.59 8.48 6.85
N ALA A 141 -7.43 8.62 5.83
CA ALA A 141 -8.66 9.39 5.91
C ALA A 141 -9.64 8.79 6.92
N SER A 142 -9.75 7.46 6.97
CA SER A 142 -10.58 6.75 7.95
C SER A 142 -10.09 6.97 9.38
N VAL A 143 -8.79 6.82 9.66
CA VAL A 143 -8.23 7.05 11.00
C VAL A 143 -8.43 8.50 11.43
N LEU A 144 -8.12 9.48 10.58
CA LEU A 144 -8.35 10.89 10.89
C LEU A 144 -9.82 11.17 11.13
N GLY A 145 -10.71 10.74 10.22
CA GLY A 145 -12.14 10.94 10.34
C GLY A 145 -12.70 10.36 11.64
N LYS A 146 -12.21 9.17 12.01
CA LYS A 146 -12.63 8.48 13.22
C LYS A 146 -12.11 9.14 14.50
N LEU A 147 -10.82 9.47 14.58
CA LEU A 147 -10.26 10.20 15.73
C LEU A 147 -10.99 11.54 15.94
N PHE A 148 -11.19 12.31 14.86
CA PHE A 148 -11.85 13.61 14.94
C PHE A 148 -13.37 13.52 15.18
N SER A 149 -13.99 12.34 15.01
CA SER A 149 -15.38 12.12 15.43
C SER A 149 -15.57 12.23 16.94
N HIS A 150 -14.49 12.05 17.71
CA HIS A 150 -14.45 12.21 19.17
C HIS A 150 -14.06 13.62 19.63
N LEU A 151 -13.92 14.58 18.69
CA LEU A 151 -13.52 15.95 19.01
C LEU A 151 -14.62 16.68 19.79
N ILE A 152 -14.28 17.10 21.00
CA ILE A 152 -15.12 17.91 21.89
C ILE A 152 -14.60 19.36 21.92
N SER A 153 -13.28 19.54 21.76
CA SER A 153 -12.62 20.82 21.94
C SER A 153 -11.32 20.91 21.12
N HIS A 154 -10.93 22.12 20.69
CA HIS A 154 -9.76 22.34 19.84
C HIS A 154 -8.42 21.98 20.51
N ASP A 155 -8.36 21.87 21.83
CA ASP A 155 -7.15 21.44 22.56
C ASP A 155 -6.81 19.95 22.32
N GLN A 156 -7.74 19.17 21.76
CA GLN A 156 -7.52 17.76 21.42
C GLN A 156 -6.91 17.55 20.04
N ILE A 157 -6.93 18.56 19.15
CA ILE A 157 -6.48 18.46 17.76
C ILE A 157 -5.06 17.89 17.68
N GLU A 158 -4.12 18.49 18.42
CA GLU A 158 -2.73 18.06 18.43
C GLU A 158 -2.59 16.61 18.88
N SER A 159 -3.34 16.20 19.91
CA SER A 159 -3.30 14.82 20.39
C SER A 159 -3.83 13.81 19.39
N PHE A 160 -4.84 14.18 18.60
CA PHE A 160 -5.37 13.32 17.55
C PHE A 160 -4.42 13.24 16.35
N LEU A 161 -3.72 14.32 16.01
CA LEU A 161 -2.69 14.29 14.97
C LEU A 161 -1.51 13.39 15.37
N VAL A 162 -1.07 13.46 16.63
CA VAL A 162 -0.02 12.57 17.16
C VAL A 162 -0.48 11.12 17.16
N ALA A 163 -1.70 10.84 17.63
CA ALA A 163 -2.29 9.51 17.59
C ALA A 163 -2.36 8.94 16.16
N PHE A 164 -2.76 9.78 15.20
CA PHE A 164 -2.77 9.42 13.79
C PHE A 164 -1.38 9.01 13.30
N GLN A 165 -0.34 9.81 13.57
CA GLN A 165 1.03 9.46 13.19
C GLN A 165 1.47 8.12 13.81
N GLU A 166 1.23 7.92 15.12
CA GLU A 166 1.56 6.68 15.83
C GLU A 166 0.90 5.44 15.20
N LEU A 167 -0.39 5.55 14.84
CA LEU A 167 -1.15 4.43 14.26
C LEU A 167 -0.75 4.13 12.80
N ARG A 168 -0.36 5.16 12.04
CA ARG A 168 -0.22 5.06 10.58
C ARG A 168 1.22 4.90 10.10
N GLN A 169 2.20 5.52 10.75
CA GLN A 169 3.58 5.60 10.24
C GLN A 169 4.21 4.21 10.06
N GLU A 170 4.19 3.37 11.09
CA GLU A 170 4.74 2.02 11.03
C GLU A 170 3.96 1.12 10.06
N ARG A 171 2.62 1.28 9.99
CA ARG A 171 1.78 0.50 9.07
C ARG A 171 2.07 0.84 7.61
N ALA A 172 2.14 2.13 7.27
CA ALA A 172 2.45 2.58 5.93
C ALA A 172 3.87 2.13 5.53
N LYS A 173 4.85 2.27 6.43
CA LYS A 173 6.22 1.81 6.24
C LYS A 173 6.31 0.31 5.98
N LYS A 174 5.67 -0.52 6.82
CA LYS A 174 5.64 -1.99 6.66
C LYS A 174 5.10 -2.39 5.29
N ASN A 175 3.95 -1.86 4.89
CA ASN A 175 3.34 -2.19 3.60
C ASN A 175 4.16 -1.67 2.41
N ARG A 176 4.79 -0.50 2.52
CA ARG A 176 5.66 0.07 1.48
C ARG A 176 6.90 -0.80 1.25
N ILE A 177 7.54 -1.26 2.33
CA ILE A 177 8.70 -2.15 2.27
C ILE A 177 8.31 -3.48 1.62
N MET A 178 7.16 -4.04 1.98
CA MET A 178 6.65 -5.29 1.40
C MET A 178 6.38 -5.16 -0.11
N ASP A 179 5.75 -4.07 -0.57
CA ASP A 179 5.52 -3.83 -2.00
C ASP A 179 6.83 -3.69 -2.77
N MET A 180 7.82 -3.00 -2.21
CA MET A 180 9.16 -2.92 -2.79
C MET A 180 9.83 -4.30 -2.86
N ALA A 181 9.72 -5.11 -1.80
CA ALA A 181 10.26 -6.46 -1.78
C ALA A 181 9.62 -7.36 -2.85
N ASN A 182 8.32 -7.24 -3.08
CA ASN A 182 7.62 -7.94 -4.16
C ASN A 182 8.17 -7.55 -5.53
N ILE A 183 8.40 -6.26 -5.78
CA ILE A 183 9.01 -5.80 -7.03
C ILE A 183 10.42 -6.40 -7.18
N PHE A 184 11.26 -6.35 -6.16
CA PHE A 184 12.61 -6.90 -6.20
C PHE A 184 12.63 -8.41 -6.46
N PHE A 185 11.73 -9.16 -5.82
CA PHE A 185 11.55 -10.58 -6.07
C PHE A 185 11.15 -10.86 -7.53
N MET A 186 10.20 -10.09 -8.06
CA MET A 186 9.75 -10.24 -9.44
C MET A 186 10.84 -9.86 -10.47
N THR A 187 11.68 -8.88 -10.15
CA THR A 187 12.76 -8.38 -11.02
C THR A 187 14.15 -8.93 -10.66
N ALA A 188 14.23 -10.04 -9.90
CA ALA A 188 15.52 -10.63 -9.51
C ALA A 188 16.42 -10.89 -10.73
N SER A 189 17.74 -10.94 -10.51
CA SER A 189 18.73 -11.14 -11.59
C SER A 189 19.86 -12.08 -11.18
N GLY A 190 20.57 -12.64 -12.16
CA GLY A 190 21.73 -13.51 -11.89
C GLY A 190 21.39 -14.74 -11.04
N GLU A 191 22.18 -14.98 -9.98
CA GLU A 191 22.00 -16.14 -9.10
C GLU A 191 20.66 -16.10 -8.35
N GLU A 192 20.20 -14.93 -7.93
CA GLU A 192 18.92 -14.77 -7.23
C GLU A 192 17.74 -15.15 -8.14
N ALA A 193 17.78 -14.76 -9.42
CA ALA A 193 16.78 -15.19 -10.40
C ALA A 193 16.82 -16.71 -10.61
N ALA A 194 18.02 -17.30 -10.72
CA ALA A 194 18.15 -18.75 -10.91
C ALA A 194 17.58 -19.54 -9.72
N LEU A 195 17.83 -19.07 -8.48
CA LEU A 195 17.27 -19.67 -7.27
C LEU A 195 15.75 -19.54 -7.21
N ARG A 196 15.21 -18.35 -7.49
CA ARG A 196 13.77 -18.12 -7.58
C ARG A 196 13.12 -19.05 -8.60
N ASP A 197 13.64 -19.08 -9.82
CA ASP A 197 13.05 -19.83 -10.93
C ASP A 197 13.12 -21.34 -10.66
N ALA A 198 14.20 -21.83 -10.06
CA ALA A 198 14.33 -23.23 -9.64
C ALA A 198 13.33 -23.59 -8.52
N ALA A 199 13.14 -22.71 -7.53
CA ALA A 199 12.17 -22.91 -6.46
C ALA A 199 10.73 -22.92 -7.00
N MET A 200 10.38 -21.97 -7.88
CA MET A 200 9.08 -21.93 -8.53
C MET A 200 8.84 -23.17 -9.41
N ALA A 201 9.84 -23.61 -10.19
CA ALA A 201 9.73 -24.82 -10.98
C ALA A 201 9.49 -26.06 -10.10
N ALA A 202 10.22 -26.19 -8.99
CA ALA A 202 10.03 -27.28 -8.04
C ALA A 202 8.64 -27.29 -7.40
N MET A 203 8.10 -26.12 -7.03
CA MET A 203 6.72 -26.01 -6.54
C MET A 203 5.69 -26.41 -7.59
N HIS A 204 5.88 -25.98 -8.84
CA HIS A 204 5.02 -26.35 -9.95
C HIS A 204 5.02 -27.86 -10.20
N GLU A 205 6.20 -28.49 -10.25
CA GLU A 205 6.35 -29.94 -10.42
C GLU A 205 5.71 -30.73 -9.26
N ALA A 206 5.75 -30.16 -8.05
CA ALA A 206 5.08 -30.73 -6.88
C ALA A 206 3.55 -30.49 -6.85
N GLY A 207 2.99 -29.79 -7.84
CA GLY A 207 1.57 -29.43 -7.89
C GLY A 207 1.14 -28.45 -6.80
N LYS A 208 2.07 -27.66 -6.27
CA LYS A 208 1.85 -26.65 -5.23
C LYS A 208 1.68 -25.27 -5.86
N ASP A 209 1.18 -24.32 -5.06
CA ASP A 209 1.16 -22.92 -5.43
C ASP A 209 2.60 -22.41 -5.60
N VAL A 210 2.89 -21.89 -6.80
CA VAL A 210 4.20 -21.38 -7.21
C VAL A 210 4.58 -20.07 -6.53
N LEU A 211 3.57 -19.30 -6.11
CA LEU A 211 3.76 -18.09 -5.33
C LEU A 211 3.48 -18.34 -3.83
N GLY A 212 3.12 -19.59 -3.49
CA GLY A 212 2.89 -20.05 -2.14
C GLY A 212 4.19 -20.39 -1.41
N GLY A 213 4.30 -20.00 -0.14
CA GLY A 213 5.41 -20.39 0.73
C GLY A 213 5.58 -21.91 0.91
N GLU A 214 6.79 -22.35 1.29
CA GLU A 214 7.14 -23.78 1.51
C GLU A 214 6.24 -24.45 2.57
N ASP A 215 5.72 -23.67 3.51
CA ASP A 215 4.91 -24.10 4.66
C ASP A 215 3.42 -24.33 4.33
N GLY A 216 3.05 -24.31 3.05
CA GLY A 216 1.66 -24.48 2.64
C GLY A 216 0.85 -23.21 2.85
N ASN A 217 1.47 -22.05 2.59
CA ASN A 217 0.83 -20.74 2.49
C ASN A 217 0.61 -20.04 3.84
N LYS A 218 1.10 -20.56 4.98
CA LYS A 218 0.72 -20.04 6.32
C LYS A 218 1.26 -18.64 6.59
N GLN A 219 2.56 -18.42 6.38
CA GLN A 219 3.15 -17.10 6.56
C GLN A 219 2.50 -16.06 5.64
N GLN A 220 2.30 -16.42 4.36
CA GLN A 220 1.65 -15.55 3.38
C GLN A 220 0.17 -15.28 3.72
N TRP A 221 -0.55 -16.24 4.31
CA TRP A 221 -1.89 -16.03 4.85
C TRP A 221 -1.90 -15.06 6.04
N ASP A 222 -0.94 -15.19 6.95
CA ASP A 222 -0.79 -14.25 8.08
C ASP A 222 -0.48 -12.83 7.56
N GLU A 223 0.40 -12.69 6.57
CA GLU A 223 0.70 -11.40 5.91
C GLU A 223 -0.53 -10.83 5.20
N ASN A 224 -1.25 -11.65 4.42
CA ASN A 224 -2.49 -11.24 3.76
C ASN A 224 -3.55 -10.80 4.78
N ARG A 225 -3.71 -11.52 5.88
CA ARG A 225 -4.64 -11.13 6.95
C ARG A 225 -4.22 -9.79 7.54
N ASP A 226 -2.96 -9.64 7.94
CA ASP A 226 -2.45 -8.40 8.53
C ASP A 226 -2.64 -7.17 7.61
N THR A 227 -2.56 -7.37 6.29
CA THR A 227 -2.76 -6.30 5.32
C THR A 227 -4.24 -6.05 5.02
N PHE A 228 -5.02 -7.07 4.69
CA PHE A 228 -6.38 -6.94 4.15
C PHE A 228 -7.52 -7.06 5.17
N ASP A 229 -7.28 -7.64 6.36
CA ASP A 229 -8.26 -7.77 7.44
C ASP A 229 -8.14 -6.62 8.46
N TYR A 230 -7.29 -5.63 8.17
CA TYR A 230 -7.08 -4.47 9.03
C TYR A 230 -8.23 -3.48 8.94
N ASP A 231 -8.82 -3.16 10.09
CA ASP A 231 -9.84 -2.12 10.21
C ASP A 231 -9.24 -0.84 10.81
N ALA A 232 -9.08 0.17 9.95
CA ALA A 232 -8.51 1.46 10.32
C ALA A 232 -9.37 2.23 11.33
N GLU A 233 -10.70 2.11 11.26
CA GLU A 233 -11.60 2.82 12.18
C GLU A 233 -11.56 2.17 13.57
N ASP A 234 -11.52 0.84 13.63
CA ASP A 234 -11.42 0.11 14.89
C ASP A 234 -10.10 0.43 15.62
N GLU A 235 -8.98 0.55 14.91
CA GLU A 235 -7.70 0.96 15.52
C GLU A 235 -7.76 2.38 16.12
N ALA A 236 -8.44 3.30 15.45
CA ALA A 236 -8.67 4.64 15.97
C ALA A 236 -9.58 4.63 17.22
N ASP A 237 -10.64 3.81 17.22
CA ASP A 237 -11.51 3.65 18.40
C ASP A 237 -10.77 2.99 19.57
N ASN A 238 -9.95 1.97 19.30
CA ASN A 238 -9.11 1.32 20.30
C ASN A 238 -8.18 2.33 20.97
N TRP A 239 -7.51 3.17 20.17
CA TRP A 239 -6.67 4.25 20.70
C TRP A 239 -7.49 5.24 21.55
N TRP A 240 -8.65 5.66 21.06
CA TRP A 240 -9.52 6.58 21.80
C TRP A 240 -9.96 6.02 23.16
N VAL A 241 -10.36 4.74 23.20
CA VAL A 241 -10.80 4.10 24.45
C VAL A 241 -9.64 3.95 25.43
N GLN A 242 -8.46 3.56 24.96
CA GLN A 242 -7.30 3.30 25.81
C GLN A 242 -6.65 4.60 26.32
N TRP A 243 -6.45 5.59 25.44
CA TRP A 243 -5.63 6.76 25.72
C TRP A 243 -6.43 8.06 25.70
N GLY A 244 -7.32 8.23 24.73
CA GLY A 244 -8.14 9.44 24.58
C GLY A 244 -9.04 9.70 25.79
N LEU A 245 -9.89 8.73 26.15
CA LEU A 245 -10.79 8.81 27.31
C LEU A 245 -10.02 8.95 28.63
N LEU A 246 -8.88 8.29 28.76
CA LEU A 246 -8.04 8.39 29.94
C LEU A 246 -7.54 9.83 30.13
N ARG A 247 -7.07 10.46 29.05
CA ARG A 247 -6.62 11.86 29.05
C ARG A 247 -7.76 12.82 29.41
N GLU A 248 -8.95 12.62 28.87
CA GLU A 248 -10.11 13.47 29.17
C GLU A 248 -10.59 13.31 30.62
N ARG A 249 -10.61 12.08 31.15
CA ARG A 249 -10.91 11.84 32.57
C ARG A 249 -9.88 12.50 33.48
N ALA A 250 -8.59 12.44 33.12
CA ALA A 250 -7.52 13.08 33.87
C ALA A 250 -7.65 14.61 33.86
N LYS A 251 -7.95 15.23 32.70
CA LYS A 251 -8.21 16.68 32.60
C LYS A 251 -9.41 17.09 33.45
N ALA A 252 -10.52 16.36 33.39
CA ALA A 252 -11.71 16.64 34.19
C ALA A 252 -11.43 16.55 35.70
N SER A 253 -10.67 15.52 36.12
CA SER A 253 -10.27 15.34 37.52
C SER A 253 -9.36 16.48 38.00
N ASN A 254 -8.40 16.91 37.18
CA ASN A 254 -7.53 18.05 37.49
C ASN A 254 -8.31 19.38 37.53
N ALA A 255 -9.28 19.57 36.65
CA ALA A 255 -10.15 20.76 36.68
C ALA A 255 -11.00 20.80 37.96
N LEU A 256 -11.54 19.66 38.41
CA LEU A 256 -12.26 19.54 39.67
C LEU A 256 -11.35 19.78 40.89
N ALA A 257 -10.13 19.25 40.89
CA ALA A 257 -9.16 19.45 41.97
C ALA A 257 -8.69 20.92 42.07
N ASN A 258 -8.63 21.63 40.94
CA ASN A 258 -8.21 23.03 40.85
C ASN A 258 -9.38 24.03 40.93
N ALA A 259 -10.63 23.57 40.98
CA ALA A 259 -11.77 24.43 41.19
C ALA A 259 -11.74 24.98 42.63
N ALA A 260 -11.79 26.31 42.78
CA ALA A 260 -11.84 26.94 44.10
C ALA A 260 -13.02 26.35 44.91
N PRO A 261 -12.84 26.09 46.23
CA PRO A 261 -13.90 25.51 47.04
C PRO A 261 -15.17 26.37 46.94
N ILE A 262 -16.28 25.74 46.56
CA ILE A 262 -17.59 26.39 46.52
C ILE A 262 -17.88 26.93 47.93
N PRO A 263 -18.06 28.25 48.12
CA PRO A 263 -18.36 28.80 49.43
C PRO A 263 -19.66 28.19 49.96
N GLY A 264 -19.58 27.38 51.00
CA GLY A 264 -20.76 26.88 51.72
C GLY A 264 -21.00 25.36 51.75
N VAL A 265 -20.12 24.53 51.17
CA VAL A 265 -20.22 23.06 51.35
C VAL A 265 -19.30 22.63 52.50
N LEU A 266 -19.90 22.08 53.56
CA LEU A 266 -19.22 21.61 54.78
C LEU A 266 -18.16 20.56 54.43
N ALA A 267 -16.90 20.85 54.78
CA ALA A 267 -15.83 19.87 54.76
C ALA A 267 -16.09 18.82 55.86
N PHE A 268 -16.31 17.57 55.46
CA PHE A 268 -16.30 16.45 56.40
C PHE A 268 -14.85 16.10 56.74
N PRO A 269 -14.50 15.95 58.04
CA PRO A 269 -13.14 15.63 58.43
C PRO A 269 -12.79 14.20 58.03
N ILE A 270 -11.64 14.04 57.36
CA ILE A 270 -11.01 12.74 57.12
C ILE A 270 -10.53 12.21 58.47
N ILE A 271 -11.04 11.05 58.89
CA ILE A 271 -10.57 10.34 60.08
C ILE A 271 -9.25 9.67 59.71
N GLU A 272 -8.14 10.15 60.27
CA GLU A 272 -6.87 9.42 60.26
C GLU A 272 -6.91 8.31 61.32
N SER A 273 -6.78 7.06 60.88
CA SER A 273 -6.61 5.90 61.76
C SER A 273 -5.17 5.82 62.25
N GLN A 274 -4.98 5.79 63.58
CA GLN A 274 -3.72 5.47 64.25
C GLN A 274 -3.29 4.02 64.01
#